data_AF-A0A518C9R8-F1
#
_entry.id   AF-A0A518C9R8-F1
#
_cell.length_a   1.000
_cell.length_b   1.000
_cell.length_c   1.000
_cell.angle_alpha   90.00
_cell.angle_beta   90.00
_cell.angle_gamma   90.00
#
_symmetry.space_group_name_H-M   'P 1'
#
loop_
_entity.id
_entity.type
_entity.pdbx_description
1 polymer ?
#
loop_
_entity_poly.entity_id
_entity_poly.type
_entity_poly.pdbx_seq_one_letter_code
_entity_poly.pdbx_strand_id
1 'polypeptide(L)'
;MRSLFVIRYKVWGREISAMPIYCDHLDTALERFDKRMGNNGLERSRYSVTGTRQIPEREVSFRHHEHFLKRLPHGEFVSLVQDRYYRQRSEGNLKPEIVKLIHQLIPDKVTT
;
A
#
# COMPACT_ATOMS: atom_id res chain seq x y z
N MET A 1 -14.76 10.68 -3.14
CA MET A 1 -13.82 11.10 -2.08
C MET A 1 -13.01 9.86 -1.76
N ARG A 2 -11.71 9.85 -2.09
CA ARG A 2 -10.90 8.63 -2.03
C ARG A 2 -10.48 8.29 -0.60
N SER A 3 -10.20 7.01 -0.37
CA SER A 3 -9.72 6.47 0.90
C SER A 3 -8.54 5.53 0.65
N LEU A 4 -7.68 5.40 1.64
CA LEU A 4 -6.71 4.32 1.73
C LEU A 4 -7.36 3.13 2.43
N PHE A 5 -7.40 2.00 1.75
CA PHE A 5 -7.75 0.72 2.34
C PHE A 5 -6.48 -0.06 2.65
N VAL A 6 -6.34 -0.49 3.90
CA VAL A 6 -5.28 -1.41 4.33
C VAL A 6 -5.90 -2.78 4.45
N ILE A 7 -5.52 -3.69 3.55
CA ILE A 7 -6.04 -5.05 3.49
C ILE A 7 -5.03 -5.98 4.13
N ARG A 8 -5.39 -6.61 5.23
CA ARG A 8 -4.59 -7.64 5.88
C ARG A 8 -4.89 -8.98 5.26
N TYR A 9 -3.87 -9.76 4.95
CA TYR A 9 -4.01 -11.04 4.29
C TYR A 9 -2.97 -12.05 4.76
N LYS A 10 -3.29 -13.33 4.63
CA LYS A 10 -2.35 -14.45 4.80
C LYS A 10 -2.12 -15.09 3.45
N VAL A 11 -0.90 -15.55 3.18
CA VAL A 11 -0.58 -16.34 1.98
C VAL A 11 -0.19 -17.75 2.40
N TRP A 12 -0.85 -18.77 1.83
CA TRP A 12 -0.67 -20.19 2.16
C TRP A 12 -0.70 -20.47 3.67
N GLY A 13 -1.57 -19.78 4.41
CA GLY A 13 -1.68 -19.91 5.87
C GLY A 13 -0.51 -19.31 6.67
N ARG A 14 0.48 -18.71 6.00
CA ARG A 14 1.63 -18.02 6.63
C ARG A 14 1.30 -16.55 6.94
N GLU A 15 2.20 -15.95 7.70
CA GLU A 15 2.18 -14.62 8.35
C GLU A 15 1.22 -13.57 7.75
N ILE A 16 0.57 -12.80 8.63
CA ILE A 16 -0.33 -11.73 8.23
C ILE A 16 0.50 -10.59 7.65
N SER A 17 0.33 -10.34 6.36
CA SER A 17 0.86 -9.17 5.65
C SER A 17 -0.25 -8.14 5.42
N ALA A 18 0.11 -6.89 5.14
CA ALA A 18 -0.84 -5.86 4.74
C ALA A 18 -0.52 -5.27 3.36
N MET A 19 -1.57 -4.96 2.61
CA MET A 19 -1.48 -4.30 1.31
C MET A 19 -2.27 -2.99 1.33
N PRO A 20 -1.62 -1.86 1.04
CA PRO A 20 -2.31 -0.58 0.88
C PRO A 20 -2.90 -0.43 -0.52
N ILE A 21 -4.15 0.03 -0.60
CA ILE A 21 -4.85 0.27 -1.85
C ILE A 21 -5.66 1.57 -1.75
N TYR A 22 -5.40 2.50 -2.67
CA TYR A 22 -6.17 3.74 -2.78
C TYR A 22 -7.34 3.58 -3.76
N CYS A 23 -8.56 3.86 -3.29
CA CYS A 23 -9.79 3.83 -4.09
C CYS A 23 -10.94 4.55 -3.38
N ASP A 24 -12.04 4.78 -4.10
CA ASP A 24 -13.23 5.43 -3.56
C ASP A 24 -14.11 4.48 -2.72
N HIS A 25 -14.12 3.17 -3.03
CA HIS A 25 -14.98 2.17 -2.40
C HIS A 25 -14.22 0.89 -2.03
N LEU A 26 -14.73 0.16 -1.03
CA LEU A 26 -14.14 -1.09 -0.54
C LEU A 26 -14.10 -2.18 -1.63
N ASP A 27 -15.16 -2.32 -2.41
CA ASP A 27 -15.24 -3.34 -3.47
C ASP A 27 -14.14 -3.15 -4.52
N THR A 28 -13.92 -1.90 -4.95
CA THR A 28 -12.81 -1.55 -5.84
C THR A 28 -11.45 -1.82 -5.18
N ALA A 29 -11.34 -1.70 -3.85
CA ALA A 29 -10.12 -2.05 -3.14
C ALA A 29 -9.83 -3.55 -3.25
N LEU A 30 -10.84 -4.38 -3.00
CA LEU A 30 -10.75 -5.83 -3.06
C LEU A 30 -10.47 -6.32 -4.48
N GLU A 31 -11.09 -5.74 -5.51
CA GLU A 31 -10.77 -6.06 -6.91
C GLU A 31 -9.31 -5.74 -7.27
N ARG A 32 -8.81 -4.58 -6.83
CA ARG A 32 -7.41 -4.20 -7.05
C ARG A 32 -6.46 -5.07 -6.25
N PHE A 33 -6.86 -5.49 -5.05
CA PHE A 33 -6.12 -6.44 -4.23
C PHE A 33 -5.97 -7.77 -4.95
N ASP A 34 -7.09 -8.35 -5.39
CA ASP A 34 -7.10 -9.62 -6.15
C ASP A 34 -6.26 -9.52 -7.43
N LYS A 35 -6.34 -8.39 -8.15
CA LYS A 35 -5.49 -8.14 -9.32
C LYS A 35 -4.00 -8.10 -8.96
N ARG A 36 -3.62 -7.41 -7.88
CA ARG A 36 -2.22 -7.31 -7.40
C ARG A 36 -1.67 -8.62 -6.86
N MET A 37 -2.51 -9.40 -6.18
CA MET A 37 -2.17 -10.75 -5.74
C MET A 37 -1.95 -11.72 -6.89
N GLY A 38 -2.20 -11.29 -8.13
CA GLY A 38 -1.86 -12.07 -9.31
C GLY A 38 -3.00 -12.99 -9.70
N ASN A 39 -4.08 -12.39 -10.20
CA ASN A 39 -5.09 -13.07 -11.03
C ASN A 39 -4.51 -13.69 -12.34
N ASN A 40 -3.17 -13.80 -12.44
CA ASN A 40 -2.38 -14.51 -13.45
C ASN A 40 -1.59 -15.72 -12.88
N GLY A 41 -1.76 -16.13 -11.61
CA GLY A 41 -1.02 -17.30 -11.10
C GLY A 41 -1.06 -17.63 -9.60
N LEU A 42 -1.67 -16.79 -8.75
CA LEU A 42 -2.00 -17.18 -7.37
C LEU A 42 -3.52 -17.38 -7.31
N GLU A 43 -3.96 -18.64 -7.30
CA GLU A 43 -5.37 -18.97 -7.06
C GLU A 43 -5.84 -18.33 -5.75
N ARG A 44 -7.09 -17.85 -5.70
CA ARG A 44 -7.74 -17.35 -4.47
C ARG A 44 -7.63 -18.32 -3.28
N SER A 45 -7.39 -19.61 -3.53
CA SER A 45 -7.10 -20.64 -2.51
C SER A 45 -5.80 -20.38 -1.73
N ARG A 46 -4.90 -19.58 -2.29
CA ARG A 46 -3.54 -19.34 -1.78
C ARG A 46 -3.45 -18.12 -0.88
N TYR A 47 -4.50 -17.31 -0.77
CA TYR A 47 -4.53 -16.21 0.18
C TYR A 47 -5.91 -16.01 0.79
N SER A 48 -5.94 -15.47 2.01
CA SER A 48 -7.18 -15.12 2.68
C SER A 48 -7.09 -13.70 3.20
N VAL A 49 -8.07 -12.86 2.87
CA VAL A 49 -8.24 -11.56 3.53
C VAL A 49 -8.65 -11.82 4.98
N THR A 50 -7.90 -11.25 5.91
CA THR A 50 -8.12 -11.40 7.36
C THR A 50 -8.65 -10.12 8.00
N GLY A 51 -8.61 -8.99 7.28
CA GLY A 51 -9.22 -7.75 7.74
C GLY A 51 -9.00 -6.61 6.76
N THR A 52 -9.82 -5.57 6.91
CA THR A 52 -9.76 -4.36 6.10
C THR A 52 -9.92 -3.14 6.99
N ARG A 53 -9.14 -2.09 6.74
CA ARG A 53 -9.31 -0.79 7.41
C ARG A 53 -9.39 0.32 6.37
N GLN A 54 -10.45 1.13 6.43
CA GLN A 54 -10.57 2.34 5.64
C GLN A 54 -9.96 3.54 6.39
N ILE A 55 -9.22 4.37 5.67
CA ILE A 55 -8.64 5.61 6.16
C ILE A 55 -9.01 6.71 5.14
N PRO A 56 -9.85 7.69 5.50
CA PRO A 56 -10.22 8.78 4.60
C PRO A 56 -8.99 9.57 4.12
N GLU A 57 -8.87 9.90 2.84
CA GLU A 57 -7.65 10.53 2.30
C GLU A 57 -7.29 11.86 2.98
N ARG A 58 -8.28 12.60 3.49
CA ARG A 58 -8.05 13.81 4.30
C ARG A 58 -7.28 13.54 5.60
N GLU A 59 -7.42 12.35 6.16
CA GLU A 59 -6.69 11.86 7.35
C GLU A 59 -5.35 11.24 6.95
N VAL A 60 -5.17 10.93 5.66
CA VAL A 60 -3.92 10.49 5.02
C VAL A 60 -2.97 11.69 4.75
N SER A 61 -2.92 12.66 5.66
CA SER A 61 -1.88 13.70 5.60
C SER A 61 -0.51 13.06 5.88
N PHE A 62 0.53 13.48 5.15
CA PHE A 62 1.83 12.79 5.16
C PHE A 62 2.46 12.73 6.58
N ARG A 63 2.27 13.77 7.39
CA ARG A 63 2.69 13.81 8.81
C ARG A 63 1.98 12.78 9.69
N HIS A 64 0.68 12.57 9.51
CA HIS A 64 -0.06 11.53 10.25
C HIS A 64 0.29 10.12 9.75
N HIS A 65 0.62 10.02 8.45
CA HIS A 65 1.15 8.80 7.86
C HIS A 65 2.47 8.40 8.51
N GLU A 66 3.49 9.26 8.58
CA GLU A 66 4.80 8.86 9.09
C GLU A 66 4.75 8.17 10.47
N HIS A 67 3.94 8.67 11.39
CA HIS A 67 3.83 8.13 12.76
C HIS A 67 3.08 6.77 12.82
N PHE A 68 2.09 6.58 11.97
CA PHE A 68 1.34 5.32 11.86
C PHE A 68 2.11 4.29 11.03
N LEU A 69 2.68 4.74 9.92
CA LEU A 69 3.44 3.93 8.98
C LEU A 69 4.71 3.35 9.58
N LYS A 70 5.39 4.09 10.47
CA LYS A 70 6.54 3.57 11.25
C LYS A 70 6.17 2.42 12.20
N ARG A 71 4.89 2.21 12.51
CA ARG A 71 4.40 1.11 13.35
C ARG A 71 3.99 -0.13 12.54
N LEU A 72 3.93 -0.02 11.21
CA LEU A 72 3.74 -1.18 10.35
C LEU A 72 5.05 -1.99 10.30
N PRO A 73 4.97 -3.33 10.10
CA PRO A 73 6.12 -4.12 9.71
C PRO A 73 6.88 -3.44 8.58
N HIS A 74 8.21 -3.45 8.64
CA HIS A 74 9.07 -2.67 7.73
C HIS A 74 8.72 -2.91 6.25
N GLY A 75 8.46 -4.16 5.83
CA GLY A 75 8.07 -4.48 4.46
C GLY A 75 6.73 -3.87 4.02
N GLU A 76 5.76 -3.75 4.92
CA GLU A 76 4.46 -3.12 4.66
C GLU A 76 4.61 -1.60 4.53
N PHE A 77 5.44 -1.00 5.38
CA PHE A 77 5.77 0.42 5.32
C PHE A 77 6.43 0.78 3.98
N VAL A 78 7.44 0.00 3.59
CA VAL A 78 8.15 0.15 2.31
C VAL A 78 7.18 0.07 1.13
N SER A 79 6.30 -0.95 1.11
CA SER A 79 5.31 -1.14 0.05
C SER A 79 4.35 0.05 -0.08
N LEU A 80 3.96 0.65 1.04
CA LEU A 80 3.07 1.82 1.06
C LEU A 80 3.75 3.08 0.52
N VAL A 81 5.00 3.32 0.91
CA VAL A 81 5.78 4.46 0.41
C VAL A 81 6.05 4.31 -1.08
N GLN A 82 6.34 3.10 -1.56
CA GLN A 82 6.48 2.80 -2.98
C GLN A 82 5.21 3.07 -3.77
N ASP A 83 4.07 2.56 -3.32
CA ASP A 83 2.79 2.77 -4.00
C ASP A 83 2.45 4.26 -4.11
N ARG A 84 2.67 5.00 -3.02
CA ARG A 84 2.47 6.45 -2.99
C ARG A 84 3.41 7.18 -3.94
N TYR A 85 4.69 6.80 -4.00
CA TYR A 85 5.67 7.37 -4.92
C TYR A 85 5.26 7.17 -6.38
N TYR A 86 5.00 5.93 -6.81
CA TYR A 86 4.66 5.65 -8.20
C TYR A 86 3.35 6.33 -8.61
N ARG A 87 2.36 6.36 -7.71
CA ARG A 87 1.12 7.10 -7.96
C ARG A 87 1.39 8.58 -8.17
N GLN A 88 2.06 9.24 -7.23
CA GLN A 88 2.27 10.68 -7.35
C GLN A 88 3.16 11.06 -8.53
N ARG A 89 4.11 10.18 -8.89
CA ARG A 89 4.89 10.30 -10.12
C ARG A 89 3.99 10.23 -11.35
N SER A 90 3.03 9.31 -11.39
CA SER A 90 2.09 9.17 -12.51
C SER A 90 1.07 10.31 -12.61
N GLU A 91 0.68 10.90 -11.46
CA GLU A 91 -0.27 12.02 -11.39
C GLU A 91 0.41 13.39 -11.56
N GLY A 92 1.74 13.45 -11.69
CA GLY A 92 2.50 14.71 -11.79
C GLY A 92 2.49 15.56 -10.52
N ASN A 93 2.15 14.98 -9.37
CA ASN A 93 2.02 15.69 -8.07
C ASN A 93 3.01 15.15 -7.01
N LEU A 94 4.16 14.62 -7.48
CA LEU A 94 5.19 14.02 -6.63
C LEU A 94 5.77 15.01 -5.63
N LYS A 95 5.52 14.75 -4.35
CA LYS A 95 6.02 15.61 -3.28
C LYS A 95 7.47 15.25 -2.92
N PRO A 96 8.35 16.25 -2.70
CA PRO A 96 9.76 16.01 -2.34
C PRO A 96 9.95 15.13 -1.10
N GLU A 97 9.04 15.23 -0.14
CA GLU A 97 9.04 14.41 1.08
C GLU A 97 8.88 12.90 0.81
N ILE A 98 8.11 12.51 -0.20
CA ILE A 98 7.98 11.09 -0.61
C ILE A 98 9.28 10.60 -1.23
N VAL A 99 9.91 11.44 -2.07
CA VAL A 99 11.17 11.11 -2.75
C VAL A 99 12.29 10.90 -1.72
N LYS A 100 12.40 11.80 -0.74
CA LYS A 100 13.37 11.63 0.34
C LYS A 100 13.12 10.33 1.12
N LEU A 101 11.86 10.04 1.45
CA LEU A 101 11.50 8.87 2.23
C LEU A 101 11.78 7.56 1.48
N ILE A 102 11.46 7.49 0.17
CA ILE A 102 11.69 6.27 -0.60
C ILE A 102 13.18 6.00 -0.83
N HIS A 103 14.01 7.03 -1.01
CA HIS A 103 15.47 6.88 -1.06
C HIS A 103 16.05 6.35 0.25
N GLN A 104 15.52 6.79 1.40
CA GLN A 104 15.95 6.30 2.71
C GLN A 104 15.55 4.85 2.94
N LEU A 105 14.38 4.44 2.45
CA LEU A 105 13.86 3.09 2.65
C LEU A 105 14.39 2.08 1.63
N ILE A 106 14.72 2.54 0.42
CA ILE A 106 15.16 1.69 -0.69
C ILE A 106 16.24 2.42 -1.49
N PRO A 107 17.47 2.49 -0.95
CA PRO A 107 18.54 3.26 -1.56
C PRO A 107 18.88 2.83 -3.01
N ASP A 108 18.65 1.56 -3.37
CA ASP A 108 19.09 1.00 -4.66
C ASP A 108 18.05 1.00 -5.79
N LYS A 109 16.82 1.51 -5.58
CA LYS A 109 15.74 1.45 -6.61
C LYS A 109 15.42 2.76 -7.33
N VAL A 110 16.14 3.86 -7.06
CA VAL A 110 15.80 5.19 -7.63
C VAL A 110 16.83 5.71 -8.64
N THR A 111 17.83 4.90 -8.99
CA THR A 111 18.82 5.21 -10.02
C THR A 111 18.57 4.39 -11.29
N THR A 112 17.51 4.70 -12.04
CA THR A 112 17.49 4.71 -13.52
C THR A 112 16.17 5.27 -14.06
#